data_AF-A0A0N7LVN7-F1
#
_entry.id   AF-A0A0N7LVN7-F1
#
_cell.length_a   1.000
_cell.length_b   1.000
_cell.length_c   1.000
_cell.angle_alpha   90.00
_cell.angle_beta   90.00
_cell.angle_gamma   90.00
#
_symmetry.space_group_name_H-M   'P 1'
#
loop_
_entity.id
_entity.type
_entity.pdbx_description
1 polymer ?
#
loop_
_entity_poly.entity_id
_entity_poly.type
_entity_poly.pdbx_seq_one_letter_code
_entity_poly.pdbx_strand_id
1 'polypeptide(L)'
;MQSIASLYSLYCEAGFAEETFWTLTPRRYLIVMRGAQKRRAERIADTAEAAWVGFHVERKDLDRYCAALRGEDLTQPPEALGSVLTSASTGMAVVSWPEYLAQRKDT
;
A
#
# COMPACT_ATOMS: atom_id res chain seq x y z
N MET A 1 -18.63 -22.43 27.72
CA MET A 1 -17.37 -23.18 27.90
C MET A 1 -17.09 -23.89 26.58
N GLN A 2 -15.97 -23.61 25.91
CA GLN A 2 -15.64 -24.27 24.64
C GLN A 2 -15.21 -25.72 24.88
N SER A 3 -15.62 -26.65 24.02
CA SER A 3 -15.25 -28.06 24.12
C SER A 3 -13.82 -28.27 23.62
N ILE A 4 -13.14 -29.31 24.11
CA ILE A 4 -11.78 -29.68 23.64
C ILE A 4 -11.77 -29.91 22.12
N ALA A 5 -12.82 -30.53 21.57
CA ALA A 5 -12.97 -30.73 20.12
C ALA A 5 -13.04 -29.40 19.35
N SER A 6 -13.73 -28.39 19.89
CA SER A 6 -13.77 -27.05 19.27
C SER A 6 -12.42 -26.33 19.33
N LEU A 7 -11.67 -26.50 20.43
CA LEU A 7 -10.33 -25.92 20.57
C LEU A 7 -9.33 -26.56 19.61
N TYR A 8 -9.45 -27.88 19.40
CA TYR A 8 -8.66 -28.65 18.44
C TYR A 8 -8.92 -28.17 17.00
N SER A 9 -10.19 -28.10 16.58
CA SER A 9 -10.57 -27.62 15.24
C SER A 9 -9.98 -26.23 14.95
N LEU A 10 -10.15 -25.29 15.87
CA LEU A 10 -9.62 -23.93 15.74
C LEU A 10 -8.08 -23.89 15.63
N TYR A 11 -7.38 -24.82 16.30
CA TYR A 11 -5.92 -24.91 16.25
C TYR A 11 -5.43 -25.39 14.88
N CYS A 12 -6.06 -26.43 14.33
CA CYS A 12 -5.74 -26.96 13.01
C CYS A 12 -6.12 -25.96 11.91
N GLU A 13 -7.29 -25.31 12.01
CA GLU A 13 -7.72 -24.25 11.10
C GLU A 13 -6.78 -23.04 11.09
N ALA A 14 -6.11 -22.77 12.22
CA ALA A 14 -5.08 -21.74 12.31
C ALA A 14 -3.74 -22.15 11.65
N GLY A 15 -3.64 -23.39 11.13
CA GLY A 15 -2.49 -23.91 10.39
C GLY A 15 -1.39 -24.49 11.27
N PHE A 16 -1.70 -24.87 12.52
CA PHE A 16 -0.75 -25.53 13.41
C PHE A 16 -0.82 -27.05 13.28
N ALA A 17 0.30 -27.72 13.55
CA ALA A 17 0.42 -29.18 13.49
C ALA A 17 -0.42 -29.88 14.56
N GLU A 18 -1.18 -30.89 14.14
CA GLU A 18 -2.15 -31.60 14.99
C GLU A 18 -1.49 -32.25 16.20
N GLU A 19 -0.30 -32.82 16.01
CA GLU A 19 0.45 -33.53 17.04
C GLU A 19 0.87 -32.61 18.19
N THR A 20 1.06 -31.32 17.88
CA THR A 20 1.49 -30.34 18.87
C THR A 20 0.37 -29.98 19.83
N PHE A 21 -0.90 -30.03 19.38
CA PHE A 21 -2.06 -29.63 20.18
C PHE A 21 -2.15 -30.39 21.51
N TRP A 22 -1.97 -31.70 21.47
CA TRP A 22 -2.10 -32.58 22.65
C TRP A 22 -1.00 -32.37 23.69
N THR A 23 0.09 -31.72 23.31
CA THR A 23 1.21 -31.39 24.21
C THR A 23 1.07 -30.00 24.86
N LEU A 24 0.08 -29.20 24.45
CA LEU A 24 -0.09 -27.84 24.94
C LEU A 24 -0.79 -27.79 26.29
N THR A 25 -0.26 -26.96 27.18
CA THR A 25 -1.01 -26.51 28.35
C THR A 25 -2.07 -25.48 27.92
N PRO A 26 -3.20 -25.36 28.63
CA PRO A 26 -4.24 -24.37 28.30
C PRO A 26 -3.70 -22.93 28.17
N ARG A 27 -2.75 -22.54 29.04
CA ARG A 27 -2.10 -21.23 28.97
C ARG A 27 -1.29 -21.05 27.68
N ARG A 28 -0.58 -22.08 27.25
CA ARG A 28 0.23 -22.04 26.03
C ARG A 28 -0.65 -22.01 24.78
N TYR A 29 -1.74 -22.77 24.78
CA TYR A 29 -2.77 -22.69 23.74
C TYR A 29 -3.27 -21.26 23.55
N LEU A 30 -3.65 -20.57 24.64
CA LEU A 30 -4.15 -19.20 24.57
C LEU A 30 -3.14 -18.22 23.98
N ILE A 31 -1.85 -18.35 24.34
CA ILE A 31 -0.78 -17.49 23.80
C ILE A 31 -0.63 -17.70 22.29
N VAL A 32 -0.54 -18.96 21.85
CA VAL A 32 -0.37 -19.32 20.44
C VAL A 32 -1.56 -18.86 19.62
N MET A 33 -2.78 -19.13 20.08
CA MET A 33 -4.00 -18.75 19.38
C MET A 33 -4.22 -17.24 19.34
N ARG A 34 -3.80 -16.49 20.37
CA ARG A 34 -3.80 -15.02 20.33
C ARG A 34 -2.90 -14.49 19.21
N GLY A 35 -1.71 -15.08 19.03
CA GLY A 35 -0.82 -14.75 17.92
C GLY A 35 -1.43 -15.09 16.55
N ALA A 36 -2.11 -16.23 16.43
CA ALA A 36 -2.81 -16.61 15.20
C ALA A 36 -3.97 -15.67 14.87
N GLN A 37 -4.78 -15.29 15.87
CA GLN A 37 -5.86 -14.33 15.71
C GLN A 37 -5.34 -12.96 15.27
N LYS A 38 -4.24 -12.48 15.86
CA LYS A 38 -3.60 -11.22 15.47
C LYS A 38 -3.16 -11.25 14.01
N ARG A 39 -2.42 -12.27 13.59
CA ARG A 39 -1.99 -12.45 12.18
C ARG A 39 -3.17 -12.54 11.20
N ARG A 40 -4.30 -13.11 11.63
CA ARG A 40 -5.51 -13.17 10.82
C ARG A 40 -6.14 -11.78 10.68
N ALA A 41 -6.21 -11.02 11.77
CA ALA A 41 -6.74 -9.66 11.76
C ALA A 41 -5.87 -8.73 10.89
N GLU A 42 -4.55 -8.82 10.99
CA GLU A 42 -3.60 -8.08 10.15
C GLU A 42 -3.81 -8.40 8.67
N ARG A 43 -3.86 -9.68 8.29
CA ARG A 43 -4.14 -10.07 6.89
C ARG A 43 -5.48 -9.53 6.37
N ILE A 44 -6.52 -9.54 7.19
CA ILE A 44 -7.82 -8.98 6.80
C ILE A 44 -7.70 -7.47 6.59
N ALA A 45 -7.01 -6.75 7.47
CA ALA A 45 -6.75 -5.33 7.34
C ALA A 45 -5.95 -5.01 6.06
N ASP A 46 -4.87 -5.75 5.80
CA ASP A 46 -4.05 -5.60 4.58
C ASP A 46 -4.89 -5.82 3.32
N THR A 47 -5.76 -6.83 3.30
CA THR A 47 -6.66 -7.07 2.16
C THR A 47 -7.71 -5.98 2.00
N ALA A 48 -8.23 -5.44 3.10
CA ALA A 48 -9.19 -4.35 3.07
C ALA A 48 -8.54 -3.05 2.60
N GLU A 49 -7.31 -2.77 3.02
CA GLU A 49 -6.50 -1.65 2.56
C GLU A 49 -6.15 -1.80 1.08
N ALA A 50 -5.68 -2.97 0.64
CA ALA A 50 -5.41 -3.23 -0.77
C ALA A 50 -6.66 -3.10 -1.64
N ALA A 51 -7.81 -3.56 -1.16
CA ALA A 51 -9.10 -3.38 -1.85
C ALA A 51 -9.53 -1.91 -1.87
N TRP A 52 -9.32 -1.17 -0.77
CA TRP A 52 -9.62 0.26 -0.69
C TRP A 52 -8.72 1.06 -1.65
N VAL A 53 -7.41 0.81 -1.64
CA VAL A 53 -6.45 1.40 -2.58
C VAL A 53 -6.84 1.02 -4.00
N GLY A 54 -7.09 -0.25 -4.30
CA GLY A 54 -7.50 -0.68 -5.64
C GLY A 54 -8.81 -0.04 -6.12
N PHE A 55 -9.74 0.26 -5.21
CA PHE A 55 -11.00 0.95 -5.53
C PHE A 55 -10.83 2.46 -5.70
N HIS A 56 -9.94 3.09 -4.93
CA HIS A 56 -9.72 4.54 -4.92
C HIS A 56 -8.55 5.00 -5.79
N VAL A 57 -7.76 4.07 -6.34
CA VAL A 57 -6.80 4.35 -7.40
C VAL A 57 -7.60 4.75 -8.62
N GLU A 58 -7.69 6.05 -8.85
CA GLU A 58 -8.17 6.57 -10.11
C GLU A 58 -7.20 6.11 -11.21
N ARG A 59 -7.70 5.98 -12.45
CA ARG A 59 -6.87 5.64 -13.61
C ARG A 59 -5.59 6.51 -13.69
N LYS A 60 -5.70 7.76 -13.24
CA LYS A 60 -4.61 8.73 -13.16
C LYS A 60 -3.47 8.29 -12.21
N ASP A 61 -3.79 7.66 -11.07
CA ASP A 61 -2.78 7.19 -10.12
C ASP A 61 -2.07 5.95 -10.64
N LEU A 62 -2.80 5.06 -11.33
CA LEU A 62 -2.22 3.90 -12.01
C LEU A 62 -1.31 4.33 -13.16
N ASP A 63 -1.73 5.32 -13.96
CA ASP A 63 -0.93 5.87 -15.06
C ASP A 63 0.34 6.54 -14.53
N ARG A 64 0.26 7.24 -13.39
CA ARG A 64 1.41 7.86 -12.72
C ARG A 64 2.39 6.83 -12.16
N TYR A 65 1.88 5.77 -11.53
CA TYR A 65 2.70 4.64 -11.08
C TYR A 65 3.41 3.95 -12.26
N CYS A 66 2.69 3.72 -13.36
CA CYS A 66 3.28 3.18 -14.59
C CYS A 66 4.35 4.10 -15.19
N ALA A 67 4.12 5.41 -15.19
CA ALA A 67 5.10 6.40 -15.66
C ALA A 67 6.37 6.41 -14.80
N ALA A 68 6.23 6.32 -13.48
CA ALA A 68 7.37 6.22 -12.55
C ALA A 68 8.23 4.98 -12.79
N LEU A 69 7.61 3.82 -13.02
CA LEU A 69 8.34 2.59 -13.35
C LEU A 69 9.09 2.66 -14.69
N ARG A 70 8.63 3.50 -15.63
CA ARG A 70 9.27 3.72 -16.94
C ARG A 70 10.29 4.86 -16.94
N GLY A 71 10.43 5.58 -15.83
CA GLY A 71 11.25 6.79 -15.76
C GLY A 71 10.67 7.98 -16.54
N GLU A 72 9.37 7.93 -16.87
CA GLU A 72 8.62 8.97 -17.59
C GLU A 72 7.82 9.86 -16.62
N ASP A 73 8.02 9.71 -15.31
CA ASP A 73 7.31 10.51 -14.31
C ASP A 73 7.80 11.96 -14.35
N LEU A 74 6.92 12.83 -14.84
CA LEU A 74 7.13 14.27 -14.94
C LEU A 74 6.71 15.01 -13.67
N THR A 75 6.43 14.30 -12.56
CA THR A 75 6.15 14.98 -11.30
C THR A 75 7.37 15.72 -10.81
N GLN A 76 7.17 17.00 -10.52
CA GLN A 76 8.19 17.79 -9.90
C GLN A 76 8.34 17.40 -8.43
N PRO A 77 9.58 17.35 -7.92
CA PRO A 77 9.84 17.04 -6.52
C PRO A 77 9.25 18.13 -5.62
N PRO A 78 8.87 17.82 -4.36
CA PRO A 78 8.19 18.77 -3.47
C PRO A 78 9.00 20.06 -3.23
N GLU A 79 10.32 20.01 -3.35
CA GLU A 79 11.23 21.16 -3.27
C GLU A 79 11.01 22.16 -4.43
N ALA A 80 10.49 21.72 -5.57
CA ALA A 80 10.17 22.57 -6.72
C ALA A 80 8.92 23.44 -6.51
N LEU A 81 8.08 23.12 -5.52
CA LEU A 81 6.84 23.86 -5.26
C LEU A 81 7.13 25.33 -4.89
N GLY A 82 8.20 25.55 -4.12
CA GLY A 82 8.63 26.88 -3.71
C GLY A 82 9.03 27.77 -4.89
N SER A 83 9.85 27.23 -5.80
CA SER A 83 10.29 27.97 -6.99
C SER A 83 9.14 28.24 -7.97
N VAL A 84 8.20 27.31 -8.11
CA VAL A 84 6.98 27.49 -8.92
C VAL A 84 6.09 28.60 -8.35
N LEU A 85 5.85 28.61 -7.04
CA LEU A 85 5.06 29.65 -6.39
C LEU A 85 5.72 31.03 -6.49
N THR A 86 7.04 31.10 -6.32
CA THR A 86 7.81 32.34 -6.52
C THR A 86 7.70 32.83 -7.96
N SER A 87 7.91 31.95 -8.94
CA SER A 87 7.81 32.32 -10.36
C SER A 87 6.39 32.74 -10.77
N ALA A 88 5.36 32.12 -10.19
CA ALA A 88 3.97 32.52 -10.41
C ALA A 88 3.68 33.91 -9.82
N SER A 89 4.25 34.23 -8.65
CA SER A 89 4.06 35.52 -7.99
C SER A 89 4.73 36.70 -8.73
N THR A 90 5.79 36.44 -9.49
CA THR A 90 6.52 37.45 -10.28
C THR A 90 6.00 37.60 -11.72
N GLY A 91 4.98 36.83 -12.09
CA GLY A 91 4.51 36.69 -13.47
C GLY A 91 5.25 35.56 -14.18
N MET A 92 4.52 34.53 -14.61
CA MET A 92 5.08 33.44 -15.40
C MET A 92 5.48 33.97 -16.79
N ALA A 93 6.68 33.62 -17.25
CA ALA A 93 7.08 33.90 -18.62
C ALA A 93 6.11 33.19 -19.58
N VAL A 94 5.33 33.96 -20.32
CA VAL A 94 4.42 33.43 -21.34
C VAL A 94 5.23 33.25 -22.61
N VAL A 95 5.45 32.00 -23.00
CA VAL A 95 6.07 31.65 -24.28
C VAL A 95 4.95 31.28 -25.24
N SER A 96 4.93 31.89 -26.42
CA SER A 96 3.96 31.54 -27.45
C SER A 96 4.23 30.13 -27.99
N TRP A 97 3.19 29.45 -28.48
CA TRP A 97 3.33 28.10 -29.03
C TRP A 97 4.42 27.96 -30.13
N PRO A 98 4.61 28.94 -31.03
CA PRO A 98 5.72 28.90 -31.99
C PRO A 98 7.12 28.97 -31.35
N GLU A 99 7.30 29.77 -30.31
CA GLU A 99 8.59 29.92 -29.60
C GLU A 99 8.96 28.65 -28.82
N TYR A 100 7.97 27.97 -28.22
CA TYR A 100 8.17 26.69 -27.55
C TYR A 100 8.66 25.59 -28.53
N LEU A 101 8.08 25.54 -29.73
CA LEU A 101 8.47 24.57 -30.75
C LEU A 101 9.89 24.83 -31.30
N ALA A 102 10.35 26.08 -31.32
CA ALA A 102 11.70 26.43 -31.73
C ALA A 102 12.74 25.92 -30.71
N GLN A 103 12.52 26.15 -29.41
CA GLN A 103 13.42 25.70 -28.35
C GLN A 103 13.57 24.18 -28.28
N ARG A 104 12.51 23.44 -28.63
CA ARG A 104 12.49 21.97 -28.61
C ARG A 104 13.30 21.32 -29.75
N LYS A 105 13.69 22.07 -30.79
CA LYS A 105 14.49 21.54 -31.91
C LYS A 105 16.01 21.62 -31.65
N ASP A 106 16.44 22.39 -30.67
CA ASP A 106 17.85 22.59 -30.33
C ASP A 106 18.33 21.71 -29.16
N THR A 107 17.50 20.76 -28.69
CA THR A 107 17.83 19.74 -27.67
C THR A 107 17.70 18.36 -28.28
#